data_AF-A0A147K377-F1
#
_entry.id   AF-A0A147K377-F1
#
_cell.length_a   1.000
_cell.length_b   1.000
_cell.length_c   1.000
_cell.angle_alpha   90.00
_cell.angle_beta   90.00
_cell.angle_gamma   90.00
#
_symmetry.space_group_name_H-M   'P 1'
#
loop_
_entity.id
_entity.type
_entity.pdbx_description
1 polymer ?
#
loop_
_entity_poly.entity_id
_entity_poly.type
_entity_poly.pdbx_seq_one_letter_code
_entity_poly.pdbx_strand_id
1 'polypeptide(L)'
;MAAFYFVGVKLEYKRSGNFIVIRLDEGDRIIESIEKICHEEGVTSGVIITAVGALKECKLIFRRGCQGEFHEHFEIIGNGNISVLDGKPKVHLHISGGNDSKQVSGHLVEGVVTVFCEVIIQALQGFRMEREKDASLVSQQVLNPYVLKP
;
A
#
# COMPACT_ATOMS: atom_id res chain seq x y z
N MET A 1 15.30 -22.46 -4.87
CA MET A 1 14.19 -22.09 -3.96
C MET A 1 14.80 -21.35 -2.78
N ALA A 2 14.65 -20.02 -2.71
CA ALA A 2 15.10 -19.24 -1.56
C ALA A 2 13.86 -18.95 -0.70
N ALA A 3 13.73 -19.66 0.41
CA ALA A 3 12.77 -19.33 1.46
C ALA A 3 13.36 -18.18 2.27
N PHE A 4 12.82 -16.98 2.09
CA PHE A 4 13.11 -15.84 2.95
C PHE A 4 12.36 -16.05 4.28
N TYR A 5 13.07 -16.54 5.30
CA TYR A 5 12.59 -16.55 6.67
C TYR A 5 12.79 -15.14 7.25
N PHE A 6 11.72 -14.35 7.30
CA PHE A 6 11.66 -13.18 8.18
C PHE A 6 11.10 -13.61 9.53
N VAL A 7 11.83 -13.29 10.60
CA VAL A 7 11.41 -13.54 11.99
C VAL A 7 10.01 -12.95 12.18
N GLY A 8 9.05 -13.81 12.48
CA GLY A 8 7.62 -13.52 12.36
C GLY A 8 7.13 -12.51 13.40
N VAL A 9 7.00 -11.25 13.00
CA VAL A 9 5.95 -10.39 13.55
C VAL A 9 4.63 -10.90 12.98
N LYS A 10 3.75 -11.37 13.87
CA LYS A 10 2.39 -11.78 13.49
C LYS A 10 1.58 -10.51 13.26
N LEU A 11 1.17 -10.27 12.01
CA LEU A 11 0.31 -9.14 11.67
C LEU A 11 -1.09 -9.37 12.26
N GLU A 12 -1.67 -8.33 12.87
CA GLU A 12 -2.98 -8.41 13.49
C GLU A 12 -4.08 -8.05 12.47
N TYR A 13 -4.86 -9.05 12.04
CA TYR A 13 -5.98 -8.84 11.14
C TYR A 13 -7.13 -9.83 11.36
N LYS A 14 -8.32 -9.45 10.88
CA LYS A 14 -9.53 -10.29 10.86
C LYS A 14 -10.19 -10.18 9.49
N ARG A 15 -10.73 -11.30 9.01
CA ARG A 15 -11.58 -11.35 7.83
C ARG A 15 -13.04 -11.60 8.22
N SER A 16 -13.95 -10.86 7.60
CA SER A 16 -15.40 -11.03 7.71
C SER A 16 -16.02 -10.93 6.32
N GLY A 17 -16.41 -12.07 5.74
CA GLY A 17 -16.85 -12.15 4.35
C GLY A 17 -15.79 -11.61 3.38
N ASN A 18 -16.16 -10.52 2.68
CA ASN A 18 -15.29 -9.85 1.72
C ASN A 18 -14.48 -8.70 2.34
N PHE A 19 -14.61 -8.45 3.64
CA PHE A 19 -13.83 -7.42 4.33
C PHE A 19 -12.66 -8.00 5.08
N ILE A 20 -11.52 -7.34 5.01
CA ILE A 20 -10.33 -7.59 5.83
C ILE A 20 -10.04 -6.31 6.61
N VAL A 21 -9.98 -6.44 7.94
CA VAL A 21 -9.65 -5.35 8.86
C VAL A 21 -8.27 -5.64 9.43
N ILE A 22 -7.34 -4.70 9.24
CA ILE A 22 -5.93 -4.83 9.59
C ILE A 22 -5.59 -3.74 10.59
N ARG A 23 -4.88 -4.12 11.66
CA ARG A 23 -4.16 -3.17 12.52
C ARG A 23 -2.67 -3.42 12.35
N LEU A 24 -1.96 -2.39 11.92
CA LEU A 24 -0.51 -2.36 11.87
C LEU A 24 -0.01 -1.64 13.11
N ASP A 25 1.01 -2.19 13.75
CA ASP A 25 1.62 -1.64 14.96
C ASP A 25 2.92 -0.90 14.62
N GLU A 26 3.52 -0.24 15.61
CA GLU A 26 4.76 0.50 15.40
C GLU A 26 5.87 -0.36 14.76
N GLY A 27 6.51 0.18 13.72
CA GLY A 27 7.59 -0.48 12.98
C GLY A 27 7.11 -1.29 11.78
N ASP A 28 5.80 -1.57 11.64
CA ASP A 28 5.27 -2.25 10.48
C ASP A 28 5.44 -1.42 9.20
N ARG A 29 5.74 -2.10 8.10
CA ARG A 29 5.87 -1.50 6.76
C ARG A 29 4.55 -1.63 6.01
N ILE A 30 3.76 -0.55 5.98
CA ILE A 30 2.34 -0.58 5.54
C ILE A 30 2.10 -1.28 4.20
N ILE A 31 2.89 -0.94 3.17
CA ILE A 31 2.73 -1.52 1.83
C ILE A 31 3.01 -3.03 1.84
N GLU A 32 4.14 -3.43 2.45
CA GLU A 32 4.57 -4.83 2.53
C GLU A 32 3.61 -5.67 3.38
N SER A 33 3.14 -5.13 4.50
CA SER A 33 2.18 -5.80 5.38
C SER A 33 0.84 -6.04 4.69
N ILE A 34 0.32 -5.05 3.95
CA ILE A 34 -0.91 -5.23 3.16
C ILE A 34 -0.70 -6.27 2.05
N GLU A 35 0.38 -6.17 1.27
CA GLU A 35 0.68 -7.13 0.20
C GLU A 35 0.82 -8.57 0.75
N LYS A 36 1.45 -8.73 1.92
CA LYS A 36 1.58 -10.02 2.62
C LYS A 36 0.21 -10.58 3.04
N ILE A 37 -0.63 -9.78 3.71
CA ILE A 37 -1.96 -10.22 4.13
C ILE A 37 -2.81 -10.57 2.90
N CYS A 38 -2.79 -9.74 1.85
CA CYS A 38 -3.51 -10.05 0.61
C CYS A 38 -3.02 -11.35 -0.03
N HIS A 39 -1.72 -11.65 0.04
CA HIS A 39 -1.17 -12.92 -0.45
C HIS A 39 -1.66 -14.11 0.38
N GLU A 40 -1.61 -14.01 1.71
CA GLU A 40 -2.10 -15.05 2.64
C GLU A 40 -3.60 -15.33 2.45
N GLU A 41 -4.39 -14.28 2.20
CA GLU A 41 -5.85 -14.33 2.06
C GLU A 41 -6.34 -14.54 0.61
N GLY A 42 -5.43 -14.72 -0.34
CA GLY A 42 -5.74 -14.94 -1.76
C GLY A 42 -6.47 -13.76 -2.43
N VAL A 43 -6.25 -12.53 -1.96
CA VAL A 43 -6.87 -11.31 -2.51
C VAL A 43 -6.10 -10.84 -3.74
N THR A 44 -6.71 -10.98 -4.91
CA THR A 44 -6.15 -10.54 -6.20
C THR A 44 -6.79 -9.25 -6.73
N SER A 45 -7.96 -8.90 -6.22
CA SER A 45 -8.71 -7.69 -6.56
C SER A 45 -9.32 -7.12 -5.28
N GLY A 46 -9.14 -5.83 -5.03
CA GLY A 46 -9.68 -5.22 -3.82
C GLY A 46 -9.68 -3.70 -3.85
N VAL A 47 -10.51 -3.12 -2.99
CA VAL A 47 -10.51 -1.68 -2.68
C VAL A 47 -9.98 -1.51 -1.26
N ILE A 48 -8.96 -0.67 -1.10
CA ILE A 48 -8.58 -0.17 0.21
C ILE A 48 -9.52 0.99 0.51
N ILE A 49 -10.54 0.73 1.31
CA ILE A 49 -11.58 1.69 1.66
C ILE A 49 -10.98 2.82 2.48
N THR A 50 -10.09 2.46 3.41
CA THR A 50 -9.43 3.41 4.29
C THR A 50 -8.07 2.89 4.75
N ALA A 51 -7.15 3.81 4.94
CA ALA A 51 -5.92 3.66 5.70
C ALA A 51 -5.79 4.90 6.59
N VAL A 52 -5.90 4.74 7.91
CA VAL A 52 -5.84 5.85 8.88
C VAL A 52 -4.82 5.51 9.95
N GLY A 53 -3.98 6.45 10.33
CA GLY A 53 -3.01 6.27 11.41
C GLY A 53 -1.76 7.11 11.20
N ALA A 54 -0.63 6.65 11.72
CA ALA A 54 0.59 7.47 11.74
C ALA A 54 1.82 6.74 11.18
N LEU A 55 2.63 7.47 10.40
CA LEU A 55 3.92 7.02 9.87
C LEU A 55 5.08 7.83 10.47
N LYS A 56 6.25 7.22 10.72
CA LYS A 56 7.55 7.92 10.98
C LYS A 56 8.34 8.14 9.72
N GLU A 57 8.16 7.27 8.74
CA GLU A 57 8.89 7.31 7.49
C GLU A 57 7.91 7.10 6.36
N CYS A 58 8.00 7.89 5.30
CA CYS A 58 7.24 7.67 4.08
C CYS A 58 8.00 8.11 2.83
N LYS A 59 7.83 7.34 1.76
CA LYS A 59 8.31 7.64 0.42
C LYS A 59 7.14 7.88 -0.50
N LEU A 60 7.04 9.10 -1.02
CA LEU A 60 5.91 9.55 -1.84
C LEU A 60 6.37 9.86 -3.26
N ILE A 61 5.57 9.47 -4.25
CA ILE A 61 5.63 9.99 -5.61
C ILE A 61 4.55 11.06 -5.77
N PHE A 62 4.93 12.25 -6.23
CA PHE A 62 4.04 13.40 -6.40
C PHE A 62 3.57 13.60 -7.84
N ARG A 63 4.53 13.53 -8.77
CA ARG A 63 4.32 13.72 -10.22
C ARG A 63 5.48 13.07 -10.98
N ARG A 64 5.44 13.14 -12.30
CA ARG A 64 6.50 12.60 -13.19
C ARG A 64 7.90 12.99 -12.69
N GLY A 65 8.74 11.98 -12.49
CA GLY A 65 10.12 12.14 -12.00
C GLY A 65 10.29 12.78 -10.61
N CYS A 66 9.22 13.01 -9.85
CA CYS A 66 9.27 13.75 -8.58
C CYS A 66 8.80 12.87 -7.42
N GLN A 67 9.72 12.59 -6.51
CA GLN A 67 9.48 11.83 -5.28
C GLN A 67 10.10 12.56 -4.08
N GLY A 68 9.63 12.24 -2.88
CA GLY A 68 10.19 12.73 -1.63
C GLY A 68 10.22 11.63 -0.59
N GLU A 69 11.24 11.69 0.28
CA GLU A 69 11.38 10.82 1.45
C GLU A 69 11.31 11.69 2.70
N PHE A 70 10.46 11.29 3.64
CA PHE A 70 10.19 12.02 4.87
C PHE A 70 10.47 11.09 6.04
N HIS A 71 11.17 11.61 7.05
CA HIS A 71 11.54 10.91 8.28
C HIS A 71 10.99 11.72 9.48
N GLU A 72 9.68 11.92 9.47
CA GLU A 72 8.93 12.77 10.41
C GLU A 72 7.63 12.04 10.78
N HIS A 73 7.09 12.34 11.96
CA HIS A 73 5.76 11.85 12.32
C HIS A 73 4.70 12.52 11.45
N PHE A 74 3.92 11.74 10.73
CA PHE A 74 2.74 12.19 9.99
C PHE A 74 1.51 11.38 10.38
N GLU A 75 0.43 12.07 10.74
CA GLU A 75 -0.93 11.53 10.71
C GLU A 75 -1.38 11.43 9.26
N ILE A 76 -1.94 10.29 8.87
CA ILE A 76 -2.31 9.96 7.50
C ILE A 76 -3.78 9.56 7.37
N ILE A 77 -4.35 9.93 6.22
CA ILE A 77 -5.56 9.32 5.66
C ILE A 77 -5.25 8.86 4.23
N GLY A 78 -5.79 7.72 3.83
CA GLY A 78 -5.52 7.16 2.51
C GLY A 78 -6.59 6.21 2.02
N ASN A 79 -6.55 5.97 0.71
CA ASN A 79 -7.39 5.01 0.01
C ASN A 79 -6.67 4.51 -1.25
N GLY A 80 -7.09 3.35 -1.76
CA GLY A 80 -6.36 2.70 -2.83
C GLY A 80 -7.02 1.45 -3.37
N ASN A 81 -6.24 0.63 -4.08
CA ASN A 81 -6.68 -0.64 -4.60
C ASN A 81 -5.61 -1.73 -4.45
N ILE A 82 -6.08 -2.98 -4.48
CA ILE A 82 -5.29 -4.19 -4.55
C ILE A 82 -5.50 -4.79 -5.93
N SER A 83 -4.40 -5.01 -6.64
CA SER A 83 -4.34 -5.64 -7.96
C SER A 83 -3.26 -6.72 -7.94
N VAL A 84 -2.93 -7.30 -9.09
CA VAL A 84 -1.80 -8.21 -9.23
C VAL A 84 -0.78 -7.66 -10.22
N LEU A 85 0.50 -7.79 -9.87
CA LEU A 85 1.64 -7.61 -10.77
C LEU A 85 2.53 -8.85 -10.69
N ASP A 86 2.88 -9.44 -11.82
CA ASP A 86 3.75 -10.63 -11.91
C ASP A 86 3.33 -11.76 -10.96
N GLY A 87 2.01 -12.01 -10.88
CA GLY A 87 1.45 -13.07 -10.06
C GLY A 87 1.33 -12.75 -8.56
N LYS A 88 1.76 -11.57 -8.11
CA LYS A 88 1.74 -11.17 -6.69
C LYS A 88 0.78 -10.00 -6.44
N PRO A 89 0.09 -9.97 -5.29
CA PRO A 89 -0.67 -8.80 -4.89
C PRO A 89 0.18 -7.53 -4.94
N LYS A 90 -0.41 -6.47 -5.47
CA LYS A 90 0.22 -5.16 -5.60
C LYS A 90 -0.71 -4.09 -5.07
N VAL A 91 -0.23 -3.35 -4.09
CA VAL A 91 -0.92 -2.21 -3.51
C VAL A 91 -0.66 -0.97 -4.34
N HIS A 92 -1.71 -0.23 -4.66
CA HIS A 92 -1.63 1.16 -5.11
C HIS A 92 -2.39 2.03 -4.13
N LEU A 93 -1.64 2.67 -3.23
CA LEU A 93 -2.15 3.50 -2.15
C LEU A 93 -1.74 4.95 -2.38
N HIS A 94 -2.69 5.86 -2.23
CA HIS A 94 -2.44 7.29 -2.10
C HIS A 94 -2.78 7.71 -0.67
N ILE A 95 -2.01 8.65 -0.14
CA ILE A 95 -2.25 9.23 1.18
C ILE A 95 -2.22 10.75 1.11
N SER A 96 -2.92 11.39 2.04
CA SER A 96 -2.59 12.71 2.56
C SER A 96 -2.05 12.53 3.97
N GLY A 97 -0.90 13.11 4.25
CA GLY A 97 -0.24 13.00 5.54
C GLY A 97 0.32 14.34 6.01
N GLY A 98 0.36 14.57 7.31
CA GLY A 98 0.92 15.81 7.83
C GLY A 98 1.11 15.83 9.34
N ASN A 99 1.70 16.93 9.79
CA ASN A 99 1.86 17.29 11.20
C ASN A 99 1.48 18.77 11.40
N ASP A 100 1.85 19.34 12.53
CA ASP A 100 1.57 20.72 12.92
C ASP A 100 2.17 21.80 11.98
N SER A 101 3.17 21.45 11.19
CA SER A 101 3.93 22.39 10.36
C SER A 101 3.92 22.07 8.86
N LYS A 102 3.53 20.86 8.47
CA LYS A 102 3.67 20.37 7.10
C LYS A 102 2.53 19.43 6.72
N GLN A 103 2.10 19.52 5.46
CA GLN A 103 1.20 18.54 4.84
C GLN A 103 1.73 18.14 3.46
N VAL A 104 1.65 16.85 3.16
CA VAL A 104 2.06 16.25 1.89
C VAL A 104 0.99 15.26 1.42
N SER A 105 0.79 15.17 0.11
CA SER A 105 -0.13 14.19 -0.49
C SER A 105 0.53 13.57 -1.70
N GLY A 106 0.42 12.25 -1.85
CA GLY A 106 1.06 11.54 -2.95
C GLY A 106 0.79 10.05 -2.98
N HIS A 107 1.35 9.39 -3.99
CA HIS A 107 1.36 7.94 -4.08
C HIS A 107 2.39 7.37 -3.10
N LEU A 108 1.93 6.59 -2.12
CA LEU A 108 2.78 5.94 -1.14
C LEU A 108 3.46 4.72 -1.76
N VAL A 109 4.80 4.74 -1.76
CA VAL A 109 5.65 3.64 -2.24
C VAL A 109 6.14 2.79 -1.08
N GLU A 110 6.54 3.43 0.01
CA GLU A 110 6.99 2.82 1.26
C GLU A 110 6.52 3.66 2.44
N GLY A 111 6.25 3.03 3.58
CA GLY A 111 5.95 3.75 4.81
C GLY A 111 6.13 2.86 6.05
N VAL A 112 6.62 3.45 7.15
CA VAL A 112 6.85 2.78 8.43
C VAL A 112 5.95 3.40 9.50
N VAL A 113 5.18 2.57 10.20
CA VAL A 113 4.21 3.01 11.22
C VAL A 113 4.91 3.51 12.50
N THR A 114 4.40 4.59 13.12
CA THR A 114 4.91 5.16 14.40
C THR A 114 4.05 4.86 15.62
N VAL A 115 2.75 4.62 15.45
CA VAL A 115 1.84 4.33 16.58
C VAL A 115 0.99 3.12 16.21
N PHE A 116 0.06 3.33 15.28
CA PHE A 116 -0.68 2.28 14.60
C PHE A 116 -1.15 2.79 13.24
N CYS A 117 -1.56 1.89 12.36
CA CYS A 117 -2.34 2.21 11.18
C CYS A 117 -3.43 1.16 10.96
N GLU A 118 -4.66 1.62 10.81
CA GLU A 118 -5.84 0.79 10.59
C GLU A 118 -6.22 0.82 9.11
N VAL A 119 -6.30 -0.35 8.51
CA VAL A 119 -6.60 -0.52 7.08
C VAL A 119 -7.80 -1.43 6.91
N ILE A 120 -8.78 -0.98 6.14
CA ILE A 120 -9.95 -1.80 5.79
C ILE A 120 -9.95 -2.04 4.28
N ILE A 121 -9.95 -3.31 3.91
CA ILE A 121 -9.94 -3.77 2.52
C ILE A 121 -11.24 -4.49 2.23
N GLN A 122 -11.90 -4.12 1.13
CA GLN A 122 -12.95 -4.93 0.53
C GLN A 122 -12.38 -5.73 -0.63
N ALA A 123 -12.27 -7.04 -0.46
CA ALA A 123 -11.93 -7.97 -1.52
C ALA A 123 -13.07 -8.05 -2.55
N LEU A 124 -12.71 -7.93 -3.82
CA LEU A 124 -13.63 -8.06 -4.95
C LEU A 124 -13.57 -9.50 -5.48
N GLN A 125 -14.72 -10.03 -5.86
CA GLN A 125 -14.86 -11.40 -6.35
C GLN A 125 -15.34 -11.41 -7.80
N GLY A 126 -15.03 -12.49 -8.53
CA GLY A 126 -15.52 -12.72 -9.90
C GLY A 126 -14.59 -12.22 -11.01
N PHE A 127 -13.52 -11.48 -10.69
CA PHE A 127 -12.53 -11.02 -11.65
C PHE A 127 -11.17 -10.73 -11.00
N ARG A 128 -10.13 -10.65 -11.83
CA ARG A 128 -8.76 -10.33 -11.41
C ARG A 128 -8.31 -9.01 -12.04
N MET A 129 -7.90 -8.08 -11.20
CA MET A 129 -7.28 -6.83 -11.60
C MET A 129 -5.78 -7.05 -11.82
N GLU A 130 -5.32 -6.94 -13.06
CA GLU A 130 -3.91 -7.14 -13.42
C GLU A 130 -3.22 -5.80 -13.68
N ARG A 131 -1.91 -5.75 -13.50
CA ARG A 131 -1.08 -4.61 -13.87
C ARG A 131 -0.08 -5.02 -14.92
N GLU A 132 -0.05 -4.23 -15.99
CA GLU A 132 0.89 -4.40 -17.09
C GLU A 132 1.78 -3.17 -17.20
N LYS A 133 3.05 -3.40 -17.53
CA LYS A 133 3.99 -2.31 -17.79
C LYS A 133 3.59 -1.60 -19.08
N ASP A 134 3.46 -0.28 -19.02
CA ASP A 134 3.18 0.56 -20.18
C ASP A 134 4.44 1.33 -20.60
N ALA A 135 5.00 0.95 -21.76
CA ALA A 135 6.20 1.57 -22.30
C ALA A 135 6.02 3.07 -22.61
N SER A 136 4.80 3.52 -22.91
CA SER A 136 4.50 4.94 -23.16
C SER A 136 4.58 5.78 -21.88
N LEU A 137 4.40 5.18 -20.70
CA LEU A 137 4.57 5.89 -19.42
C LEU A 137 6.04 5.99 -19.02
N VAL A 138 6.86 5.02 -19.43
CA VAL A 138 8.32 5.06 -19.24
C VAL A 138 8.92 6.26 -19.99
N SER A 139 8.54 6.47 -21.24
CA SER A 139 9.02 7.63 -22.03
C SER A 139 8.57 8.97 -21.45
N GLN A 140 7.53 8.96 -20.60
CA GLN A 140 7.01 10.12 -19.88
C GLN A 140 7.60 10.29 -18.47
N GLN A 141 8.62 9.51 -18.10
CA GLN A 141 9.28 9.55 -16.79
C GLN A 141 8.33 9.28 -15.61
N VAL A 142 7.32 8.44 -15.82
CA VAL A 142 6.47 7.93 -14.73
C VAL A 142 7.23 6.88 -13.93
N LEU A 143 7.38 7.10 -12.62
CA LEU A 143 8.19 6.25 -11.73
C LEU A 143 7.57 4.86 -11.50
N ASN A 144 6.25 4.74 -11.57
CA ASN A 144 5.51 3.48 -11.46
C ASN A 144 4.67 3.24 -12.73
N PRO A 145 5.29 2.82 -13.86
CA PRO A 145 4.67 2.82 -15.19
C PRO A 145 3.80 1.57 -15.43
N TYR A 146 3.03 1.16 -14.42
CA TYR A 146 2.17 -0.02 -14.49
C TYR A 146 0.71 0.38 -14.43
N VAL A 147 -0.04 0.01 -15.47
CA VAL A 147 -1.45 0.40 -15.64
C VAL A 147 -2.34 -0.75 -15.25
N LEU A 148 -3.40 -0.43 -14.52
CA LEU A 148 -4.46 -1.38 -14.15
C LEU A 148 -5.24 -1.81 -15.40
N LYS A 149 -5.36 -3.12 -15.59
CA LYS A 149 -6.24 -3.80 -16.53
C LYS A 149 -7.36 -4.48 -15.70
N PRO A 150 -8.59 -3.94 -15.72
CA PRO A 150 -9.71 -4.49 -14.95
C PRO A 150 -10.21 -5.81 -15.51
#